data_AF-A0A9X0W7Y7-F1
#
_entry.id   AF-A0A9X0W7Y7-F1
#
_cell.length_a   1.000
_cell.length_b   1.000
_cell.length_c   1.000
_cell.angle_alpha   90.00
_cell.angle_beta   90.00
_cell.angle_gamma   90.00
#
_symmetry.space_group_name_H-M   'P 1'
#
loop_
_entity.id
_entity.type
_entity.pdbx_description
1 polymer ?
#
loop_
_entity_poly.entity_id
_entity_poly.type
_entity_poly.pdbx_seq_one_letter_code
_entity_poly.pdbx_strand_id
1 'polypeptide(L)'
;MMIRTSHRNRRHSMLLVSPQLRGVAAVFSLSLLMAPAVADMPDIALNGNVDAGKEVAMTRAKGNCIACHLIPGGDSPGAIGPALIAMQTRYSSKADLAKQIWDPTVKNPDVVMPPFGKHGILSNQEFVDVVEYVWSL
;
A
#
# COMPACT_ATOMS: atom_id res chain seq x y z
N MET A 1 -82.41 25.52 29.32
CA MET A 1 -83.41 26.61 29.27
C MET A 1 -82.84 27.77 30.11
N MET A 2 -82.95 29.03 29.65
CA MET A 2 -82.18 30.26 30.00
C MET A 2 -80.98 30.47 29.05
N ILE A 3 -81.04 31.20 27.93
CA ILE A 3 -81.53 32.54 27.54
C ILE A 3 -80.60 33.71 27.94
N ARG A 4 -80.21 34.47 26.89
CA ARG A 4 -79.79 35.89 26.80
C ARG A 4 -78.32 36.26 27.05
N THR A 5 -77.56 36.60 26.00
CA THR A 5 -77.41 37.89 25.23
C THR A 5 -76.18 38.68 25.68
N SER A 6 -75.16 38.78 24.84
CA SER A 6 -74.86 39.95 23.98
C SER A 6 -74.21 41.11 24.72
N HIS A 7 -72.90 41.32 24.50
CA HIS A 7 -72.46 42.64 24.08
C HIS A 7 -71.17 42.61 23.24
N ARG A 8 -71.19 43.51 22.27
CA ARG A 8 -70.32 43.72 21.12
C ARG A 8 -69.36 44.87 21.42
N ASN A 9 -68.08 44.78 21.06
CA ASN A 9 -67.29 45.91 20.52
C ASN A 9 -65.90 45.42 20.09
N ARG A 10 -65.59 45.33 18.78
CA ARG A 10 -64.84 46.33 17.97
C ARG A 10 -63.54 46.78 18.68
N ARG A 11 -62.34 46.65 18.09
CA ARG A 11 -61.93 47.41 16.89
C ARG A 11 -60.61 46.86 16.28
N HIS A 12 -60.60 46.86 14.95
CA HIS A 12 -59.52 47.22 14.02
C HIS A 12 -58.05 46.80 14.28
N SER A 13 -57.51 46.04 13.33
CA SER A 13 -56.42 46.43 12.40
C SER A 13 -55.62 45.18 12.01
N MET A 14 -55.80 44.66 10.80
CA MET A 14 -55.00 44.97 9.60
C MET A 14 -53.53 44.52 9.70
N LEU A 15 -53.18 43.63 8.74
CA LEU A 15 -51.88 43.49 8.06
C LEU A 15 -50.80 42.73 8.84
N LEU A 16 -50.53 41.47 8.48
CA LEU A 16 -49.57 41.00 7.44
C LEU A 16 -48.20 40.64 8.06
N VAL A 17 -47.51 39.73 7.36
CA VAL A 17 -46.06 39.40 7.42
C VAL A 17 -45.70 38.04 8.06
N SER A 18 -45.75 37.03 7.18
CA SER A 18 -44.70 36.05 6.83
C SER A 18 -44.20 35.00 7.85
N PRO A 19 -44.06 33.72 7.42
CA PRO A 19 -43.35 32.69 8.18
C PRO A 19 -41.83 32.91 8.05
N GLN A 20 -41.13 32.93 9.17
CA GLN A 20 -39.68 33.03 9.19
C GLN A 20 -39.05 31.73 8.63
N LEU A 21 -38.39 31.89 7.49
CA LEU A 21 -37.59 30.88 6.81
C LEU A 21 -36.34 30.51 7.62
N ARG A 22 -36.15 29.19 7.77
CA ARG A 22 -34.92 28.43 7.45
C ARG A 22 -33.58 29.05 7.89
N GLY A 23 -32.95 28.39 8.88
CA GLY A 23 -31.53 28.53 9.15
C GLY A 23 -30.94 27.25 9.72
N VAL A 24 -30.90 26.16 8.94
CA VAL A 24 -30.11 24.97 9.30
C VAL A 24 -28.71 25.18 8.73
N ALA A 25 -27.79 25.72 9.54
CA ALA A 25 -26.38 25.79 9.18
C ALA A 25 -25.77 24.40 9.31
N ALA A 26 -25.67 23.67 8.18
CA ALA A 26 -24.97 22.40 8.12
C ALA A 26 -23.45 22.68 8.12
N VAL A 27 -22.80 22.48 9.27
CA VAL A 27 -21.34 22.41 9.38
C VAL A 27 -20.89 21.08 8.77
N PHE A 28 -20.41 21.13 7.52
CA PHE A 28 -19.75 19.98 6.90
C PHE A 28 -18.34 19.85 7.50
N SER A 29 -18.21 19.05 8.55
CA SER A 29 -16.92 18.61 9.06
C SER A 29 -16.25 17.74 8.00
N LEU A 30 -15.33 18.32 7.23
CA LEU A 30 -14.49 17.60 6.27
C LEU A 30 -13.43 16.82 7.05
N SER A 31 -13.81 15.65 7.55
CA SER A 31 -12.89 14.67 8.14
C SER A 31 -12.06 14.06 7.01
N LEU A 32 -10.91 14.67 6.72
CA LEU A 32 -9.94 14.12 5.78
C LEU A 32 -9.27 12.91 6.44
N LEU A 33 -9.84 11.73 6.24
CA LEU A 33 -9.20 10.46 6.59
C LEU A 33 -7.99 10.28 5.67
N MET A 34 -6.83 10.73 6.14
CA MET A 34 -5.55 10.40 5.53
C MET A 34 -5.30 8.91 5.78
N ALA A 35 -5.62 8.06 4.81
CA ALA A 35 -5.13 6.70 4.81
C ALA A 35 -3.60 6.73 4.73
N PRO A 36 -2.87 5.94 5.55
CA PRO A 36 -1.44 5.83 5.40
C PRO A 36 -1.16 5.18 4.04
N ALA A 37 -0.46 5.89 3.15
CA ALA A 37 0.10 5.30 1.95
C ALA A 37 1.24 4.37 2.35
N VAL A 38 0.91 3.14 2.72
CA VAL A 38 1.87 2.04 2.59
C VAL A 38 2.13 1.90 1.09
N ALA A 39 3.34 2.26 0.66
CA ALA A 39 3.77 2.05 -0.71
C ALA A 39 3.94 0.55 -0.94
N ASP A 40 2.81 -0.14 -1.16
CA ASP A 40 2.79 -1.55 -1.52
C ASP A 40 3.48 -1.77 -2.87
N MET A 41 4.10 -2.94 -3.02
CA MET A 41 4.58 -3.41 -4.31
C MET A 41 3.45 -3.33 -5.35
N PRO A 42 3.65 -2.70 -6.52
CA PRO A 42 2.62 -2.65 -7.55
C PRO A 42 2.25 -4.05 -8.04
N ASP A 43 1.05 -4.19 -8.58
CA ASP A 43 0.61 -5.45 -9.17
C ASP A 43 1.40 -5.73 -10.47
N ILE A 44 2.46 -6.51 -10.33
CA ILE A 44 3.36 -6.94 -11.41
C ILE A 44 3.26 -8.47 -11.52
N ALA A 45 3.09 -8.96 -12.75
CA ALA A 45 3.12 -10.39 -13.03
C ALA A 45 4.51 -10.98 -12.75
N LEU A 46 4.57 -12.02 -11.91
CA LEU A 46 5.81 -12.69 -11.50
C LEU A 46 6.12 -13.90 -12.39
N ASN A 47 6.29 -13.64 -13.69
CA ASN A 47 6.61 -14.62 -14.74
C ASN A 47 7.94 -14.28 -15.42
N GLY A 48 9.00 -14.18 -14.61
CA GLY A 48 10.34 -13.84 -15.08
C GLY A 48 11.07 -15.00 -15.77
N ASN A 49 12.24 -14.70 -16.31
CA ASN A 49 13.17 -15.68 -16.85
C ASN A 49 14.24 -16.05 -15.81
N VAL A 50 14.35 -17.35 -15.49
CA VAL A 50 15.28 -17.87 -14.47
C VAL A 50 16.75 -17.57 -14.81
N ASP A 51 17.16 -17.72 -16.07
CA ASP A 51 18.56 -17.52 -16.48
C ASP A 51 18.94 -16.04 -16.45
N ALA A 52 18.06 -15.16 -16.91
CA ALA A 52 18.22 -13.72 -16.79
C ALA A 52 18.26 -13.29 -15.31
N GLY A 53 17.42 -13.89 -14.48
CA GLY A 53 17.39 -13.65 -13.04
C GLY A 53 18.68 -14.05 -12.34
N LYS A 54 19.27 -15.18 -12.74
CA LYS A 54 20.59 -15.61 -12.26
C LYS A 54 21.65 -14.57 -12.62
N GLU A 55 21.67 -14.08 -13.85
CA GLU A 55 22.62 -13.04 -14.26
C GLU A 55 22.45 -11.75 -13.43
N VAL A 56 21.21 -11.32 -13.19
CA VAL A 56 20.91 -10.17 -12.32
C VAL A 56 21.42 -10.39 -10.91
N ALA A 57 21.21 -11.59 -10.34
CA ALA A 57 21.64 -11.93 -8.99
C ALA A 57 23.17 -11.97 -8.82
N MET A 58 23.91 -12.29 -9.88
CA MET A 58 25.37 -12.39 -9.86
C MET A 58 26.09 -11.10 -10.29
N THR A 59 25.39 -10.20 -11.00
CA THR A 59 26.00 -8.98 -11.53
C THR A 59 26.16 -7.90 -10.46
N ARG A 60 27.40 -7.46 -10.24
CA ARG A 60 27.77 -6.42 -9.25
C ARG A 60 27.04 -5.08 -9.43
N ALA A 61 26.78 -4.69 -10.67
CA ALA A 61 26.10 -3.44 -11.00
C ALA A 61 24.56 -3.53 -10.98
N LYS A 62 24.00 -4.72 -10.70
CA LYS A 62 22.56 -4.98 -10.67
C LYS A 62 22.13 -5.47 -9.27
N GLY A 63 21.65 -6.71 -9.18
CA GLY A 63 21.17 -7.27 -7.92
C GLY A 63 22.29 -7.59 -6.95
N ASN A 64 23.44 -8.06 -7.46
CA ASN A 64 24.62 -8.41 -6.66
C ASN A 64 24.29 -9.23 -5.40
N CYS A 65 23.28 -10.10 -5.49
CA CYS A 65 22.73 -10.85 -4.37
C CYS A 65 23.79 -11.76 -3.74
N ILE A 66 24.67 -12.32 -4.57
CA ILE A 66 25.77 -13.19 -4.15
C ILE A 66 26.77 -12.51 -3.21
N ALA A 67 26.93 -11.18 -3.27
CA ALA A 67 27.84 -10.48 -2.39
C ALA A 67 27.45 -10.59 -0.90
N CYS A 68 26.16 -10.83 -0.63
CA CYS A 68 25.64 -10.97 0.73
C CYS A 68 25.17 -12.40 1.04
N HIS A 69 24.72 -13.15 0.04
CA HIS A 69 24.07 -14.44 0.23
C HIS A 69 24.88 -15.60 -0.32
N LEU A 70 24.81 -16.74 0.37
CA LEU A 70 25.18 -18.03 -0.20
C LEU A 70 24.18 -18.40 -1.29
N ILE A 71 24.66 -18.54 -2.53
CA ILE A 71 23.88 -19.02 -3.67
C ILE A 71 24.58 -20.23 -4.27
N PRO A 72 23.91 -21.40 -4.41
CA PRO A 72 24.53 -22.59 -4.99
C PRO A 72 25.10 -22.35 -6.39
N GLY A 73 26.34 -22.81 -6.60
CA GLY A 73 27.04 -22.68 -7.89
C GLY A 73 27.51 -21.27 -8.23
N GLY A 74 27.46 -20.33 -7.29
CA GLY A 74 28.06 -19.01 -7.43
C GLY A 74 29.48 -18.94 -6.89
N ASP A 75 30.31 -18.10 -7.50
CA ASP A 75 31.70 -17.91 -7.10
C ASP A 75 31.81 -16.91 -5.94
N SER A 76 32.59 -17.27 -4.91
CA SER A 76 32.89 -16.41 -3.74
C SER A 76 31.66 -15.76 -3.07
N PRO A 77 30.68 -16.57 -2.63
CA PRO A 77 29.47 -16.04 -2.01
C PRO A 77 29.72 -15.39 -0.63
N GLY A 78 28.91 -14.38 -0.33
CA GLY A 78 28.84 -13.76 0.99
C GLY A 78 28.04 -14.58 2.00
N ALA A 79 28.12 -14.17 3.26
CA ALA A 79 27.41 -14.80 4.39
C ALA A 79 26.75 -13.77 5.34
N ILE A 80 26.47 -12.56 4.84
CA ILE A 80 25.79 -11.50 5.60
C ILE A 80 24.28 -11.81 5.67
N GLY A 81 23.71 -12.22 4.54
CA GLY A 81 22.34 -12.69 4.43
C GLY A 81 22.23 -14.20 4.59
N PRO A 82 21.02 -14.73 4.79
CA PRO A 82 20.80 -16.18 4.85
C PRO A 82 21.10 -16.84 3.51
N ALA A 83 21.48 -18.13 3.52
CA ALA A 83 21.62 -18.90 2.29
C ALA A 83 20.32 -18.91 1.47
N LEU A 84 20.42 -18.74 0.15
CA LEU A 84 19.28 -18.82 -0.78
C LEU A 84 19.20 -20.24 -1.33
N ILE A 85 18.55 -21.11 -0.56
CA ILE A 85 18.30 -22.51 -0.87
C ILE A 85 16.89 -22.88 -0.42
N ALA A 86 16.26 -23.81 -1.14
CA ALA A 86 14.93 -24.34 -0.85
C ALA A 86 13.91 -23.22 -0.59
N MET A 87 13.93 -22.17 -1.39
CA MET A 87 13.20 -20.92 -1.17
C MET A 87 11.69 -21.12 -1.15
N GLN A 88 11.18 -22.10 -1.90
CA GLN A 88 9.77 -22.49 -1.89
C GLN A 88 9.30 -23.07 -0.55
N THR A 89 10.21 -23.55 0.29
CA THR A 89 9.89 -24.01 1.66
C THR A 89 9.89 -22.87 2.69
N ARG A 90 10.51 -21.73 2.35
CA ARG A 90 10.69 -20.58 3.25
C ARG A 90 9.61 -19.53 3.11
N TYR A 91 8.87 -19.56 2.01
CA TYR A 91 7.82 -18.60 1.69
C TYR A 91 6.55 -19.35 1.29
N SER A 92 5.41 -18.87 1.78
CA SER A 92 4.08 -19.40 1.43
C SER A 92 3.71 -19.17 -0.04
N SER A 93 4.26 -18.14 -0.68
CA SER A 93 4.01 -17.83 -2.08
C SER A 93 5.16 -17.05 -2.71
N LYS A 94 5.25 -17.08 -4.04
CA LYS A 94 6.21 -16.27 -4.81
C LYS A 94 6.00 -14.77 -4.60
N ALA A 95 4.75 -14.35 -4.37
CA ALA A 95 4.43 -12.96 -4.06
C ALA A 95 5.02 -12.52 -2.70
N ASP A 96 5.07 -13.39 -1.70
CA ASP A 96 5.67 -13.07 -0.40
C ASP A 96 7.20 -12.93 -0.49
N LEU A 97 7.84 -13.75 -1.34
CA LEU A 97 9.25 -13.58 -1.69
C LEU A 97 9.47 -12.26 -2.45
N ALA A 98 8.62 -11.96 -3.44
CA ALA A 98 8.71 -10.73 -4.22
C ALA A 98 8.61 -9.49 -3.31
N LYS A 99 7.66 -9.47 -2.37
CA LYS A 99 7.55 -8.39 -1.37
C LYS A 99 8.82 -8.23 -0.52
N GLN A 100 9.45 -9.34 -0.12
CA GLN A 100 10.72 -9.29 0.61
C GLN A 100 11.83 -8.64 -0.23
N ILE A 101 11.94 -8.99 -1.52
CA ILE A 101 12.96 -8.44 -2.42
C ILE A 101 12.63 -6.98 -2.80
N TRP A 102 11.34 -6.65 -2.90
CA TRP A 102 10.85 -5.32 -3.24
C TRP A 102 11.21 -4.29 -2.18
N ASP A 103 10.86 -4.59 -0.92
CA ASP A 103 11.18 -3.77 0.23
C ASP A 103 11.32 -4.62 1.51
N PRO A 104 12.55 -5.04 1.87
CA PRO A 104 12.80 -5.80 3.08
C PRO A 104 12.62 -4.95 4.34
N THR A 105 12.64 -3.61 4.23
CA THR A 105 12.52 -2.68 5.37
C THR A 105 11.14 -2.73 6.03
N VAL A 106 10.12 -3.23 5.30
CA VAL A 106 8.77 -3.46 5.83
C VAL A 106 8.78 -4.42 7.02
N LYS A 107 9.60 -5.47 6.97
CA LYS A 107 9.72 -6.45 8.09
C LYS A 107 10.78 -6.04 9.11
N ASN A 108 11.85 -5.40 8.66
CA ASN A 108 12.95 -4.96 9.51
C ASN A 108 13.55 -3.65 8.98
N PRO A 109 13.25 -2.49 9.59
CA PRO A 109 13.76 -1.19 9.16
C PRO A 109 15.29 -1.07 9.13
N ASP A 110 15.99 -1.87 9.94
CA ASP A 110 17.46 -1.85 10.06
C ASP A 110 18.15 -2.88 9.14
N VAL A 111 17.39 -3.53 8.25
CA VAL A 111 17.94 -4.54 7.33
C VAL A 111 18.92 -3.90 6.34
N VAL A 112 20.06 -4.54 6.16
CA VAL A 112 21.08 -4.09 5.19
C VAL A 112 20.78 -4.47 3.74
N MET A 113 19.84 -5.41 3.54
CA MET A 113 19.39 -5.82 2.21
C MET A 113 18.71 -4.63 1.51
N PRO A 114 19.17 -4.22 0.32
CA PRO A 114 18.59 -3.08 -0.38
C PRO A 114 17.13 -3.34 -0.80
N PRO A 115 16.25 -2.31 -0.77
CA PRO A 115 14.90 -2.39 -1.33
C PRO A 115 14.93 -2.27 -2.85
N PHE A 116 15.20 -3.39 -3.53
CA PHE A 116 15.52 -3.43 -4.96
C PHE A 116 14.41 -2.89 -5.86
N GLY A 117 13.15 -3.14 -5.50
CA GLY A 117 11.99 -2.70 -6.25
C GLY A 117 11.56 -1.28 -5.90
N LYS A 118 11.38 -0.99 -4.60
CA LYS A 118 10.89 0.31 -4.12
C LYS A 118 11.75 1.50 -4.55
N HIS A 119 13.07 1.32 -4.58
CA HIS A 119 14.01 2.37 -5.02
C HIS A 119 14.38 2.28 -6.50
N GLY A 120 13.79 1.34 -7.26
CA GLY A 120 14.06 1.15 -8.68
C GLY A 120 15.52 0.79 -8.98
N ILE A 121 16.19 0.07 -8.06
CA ILE A 121 17.57 -0.41 -8.26
C ILE A 121 17.61 -1.41 -9.42
N LEU A 122 16.57 -2.24 -9.50
CA LEU A 122 16.31 -3.08 -10.66
C LEU A 122 15.16 -2.51 -11.47
N SER A 123 15.22 -2.64 -12.79
CA SER A 123 14.03 -2.42 -13.62
C SER A 123 12.94 -3.45 -13.29
N ASN A 124 11.69 -3.18 -13.67
CA ASN A 124 10.60 -4.13 -13.44
C ASN A 124 10.89 -5.51 -14.04
N GLN A 125 11.52 -5.57 -15.23
CA GLN A 125 11.87 -6.84 -15.86
C GLN A 125 12.96 -7.58 -15.06
N GLU A 126 14.04 -6.89 -14.69
CA GLU A 126 15.11 -7.50 -13.89
C GLU A 126 14.62 -7.95 -12.51
N PHE A 127 13.67 -7.21 -11.93
CA PHE A 127 13.02 -7.58 -10.68
C PHE A 127 12.23 -8.88 -10.81
N VAL A 128 11.37 -9.02 -11.82
CA VAL A 128 10.59 -10.27 -11.97
C VAL A 128 11.48 -11.46 -12.35
N ASP A 129 12.54 -11.22 -13.12
CA ASP A 129 13.53 -12.25 -13.48
C ASP A 129 14.27 -12.73 -12.22
N VAL A 130 14.78 -11.82 -11.38
CA VAL A 130 15.49 -12.21 -10.16
C VAL A 130 14.58 -12.88 -9.14
N VAL A 131 13.32 -12.46 -9.04
CA VAL A 131 12.31 -13.14 -8.21
C VAL A 131 12.10 -14.57 -8.70
N GLU A 132 11.98 -14.78 -10.02
CA GLU A 132 11.81 -16.13 -10.59
C GLU A 132 13.01 -17.02 -10.28
N TYR A 133 14.22 -16.49 -10.48
CA TYR A 133 15.45 -17.22 -10.17
C TYR A 133 15.52 -17.59 -8.68
N VAL A 134 15.36 -16.63 -7.77
CA VAL A 134 15.43 -16.90 -6.33
C VAL A 134 14.32 -17.86 -5.90
N TRP A 135 13.13 -17.79 -6.48
CA TRP A 135 12.06 -18.75 -6.21
C TRP A 135 12.40 -20.19 -6.66
N SER A 136 13.26 -20.35 -7.67
CA SER A 136 13.66 -21.66 -8.18
C SER A 136 14.75 -22.36 -7.35
N LEU A 137 15.44 -21.62 -6.46
CA LEU A 137 16.48 -22.13 -5.56
C LEU A 137 15.90 -22.92 -4.39
#